data_AF-A0A351J438-F1
#
_entry.id   AF-A0A351J438-F1
#
_cell.length_a   1.000
_cell.length_b   1.000
_cell.length_c   1.000
_cell.angle_alpha   90.00
_cell.angle_beta   90.00
_cell.angle_gamma   90.00
#
_symmetry.space_group_name_H-M   'P 1'
#
loop_
_entity.id
_entity.type
_entity.pdbx_description
1 polymer ?
#
loop_
_entity_poly.entity_id
_entity_poly.type
_entity_poly.pdbx_seq_one_letter_code
_entity_poly.pdbx_strand_id
1 'polypeptide(L)'
;MKRQLILLSDMEGASGIFESNRGAVYHGSELWREVGRQCLTSDILAVCEAATECGIDEILLYDGHFAGDAEFNVILEQLPSNVRTFDTPNREFDWRRIRGQAESDPFGLITVGQHARSGEPWAYFPHTIQTPPIKAVLVNNMHIAEIGQMALSFCGTKYIANIGCNASHKEAK
;
A
#
# COMPACT_ATOMS: atom_id res chain seq x y z
N MET A 1 9.43 18.28 -16.18
CA MET A 1 9.77 16.95 -15.63
C MET A 1 8.45 16.23 -15.38
N LYS A 2 8.40 14.92 -15.66
CA LYS A 2 7.19 14.11 -15.44
C LYS A 2 6.87 14.06 -13.95
N ARG A 3 5.64 14.39 -13.55
CA ARG A 3 5.17 14.32 -12.17
C ARG A 3 4.67 12.91 -11.90
N GLN A 4 5.55 12.05 -11.40
CA GLN A 4 5.22 10.69 -11.01
C GLN A 4 4.80 10.62 -9.54
N LEU A 5 3.68 9.96 -9.24
CA LEU A 5 3.26 9.61 -7.89
C LEU A 5 3.55 8.12 -7.63
N ILE A 6 4.15 7.82 -6.50
CA ILE A 6 4.32 6.44 -6.04
C ILE A 6 3.12 6.08 -5.16
N LEU A 7 2.46 4.97 -5.48
CA LEU A 7 1.33 4.46 -4.72
C LEU A 7 1.68 3.06 -4.21
N LEU A 8 1.69 2.86 -2.89
CA LEU A 8 1.95 1.55 -2.27
C LEU A 8 0.68 1.11 -1.56
N SER A 9 0.09 0.02 -2.01
CA SER A 9 -1.17 -0.46 -1.47
C SER A 9 -0.98 -1.71 -0.61
N ASP A 10 -1.80 -1.79 0.42
CA ASP A 10 -2.07 -2.97 1.23
C ASP A 10 -3.60 -3.10 1.40
N MET A 11 -4.12 -4.11 2.09
CA MET A 11 -5.56 -4.40 2.09
C MET A 11 -6.26 -4.20 3.43
N GLU A 12 -5.62 -4.49 4.56
CA GLU A 12 -6.26 -4.58 5.86
C GLU A 12 -6.90 -3.27 6.31
N GLY A 13 -6.34 -2.14 5.88
CA GLY A 13 -6.86 -0.80 6.14
C GLY A 13 -7.79 -0.25 5.06
N ALA A 14 -8.15 -1.03 4.04
CA ALA A 14 -9.03 -0.57 2.97
C ALA A 14 -10.47 -0.33 3.46
N SER A 15 -11.13 0.65 2.86
CA SER A 15 -12.52 1.01 3.17
C SER A 15 -13.46 -0.18 2.94
N GLY A 16 -14.31 -0.47 3.92
CA GLY A 16 -15.29 -1.57 3.82
C GLY A 16 -14.78 -2.93 4.34
N ILE A 17 -13.54 -3.00 4.80
CA ILE A 17 -12.99 -4.17 5.49
C ILE A 17 -13.11 -3.97 7.01
N PHE A 18 -13.73 -4.95 7.67
CA PHE A 18 -14.08 -4.96 9.08
C PHE A 18 -13.90 -6.36 9.67
N GLU A 19 -13.97 -6.48 10.99
CA GLU A 19 -13.88 -7.80 11.66
C GLU A 19 -14.96 -8.79 11.16
N SER A 20 -16.17 -8.30 10.86
CA SER A 20 -17.28 -9.14 10.40
C SER A 20 -17.05 -9.76 9.02
N ASN A 21 -16.15 -9.22 8.20
CA ASN A 21 -15.80 -9.74 6.88
C ASN A 21 -14.29 -9.97 6.74
N ARG A 22 -13.60 -10.33 7.84
CA ARG A 22 -12.15 -10.52 7.88
C ARG A 22 -11.58 -11.45 6.80
N GLY A 23 -12.40 -12.37 6.26
CA GLY A 23 -12.01 -13.16 5.09
C GLY A 23 -11.56 -12.34 3.88
N ALA A 24 -12.04 -11.09 3.76
CA ALA A 24 -11.70 -10.19 2.67
C ALA A 24 -10.20 -9.87 2.55
N VAL A 25 -9.42 -10.00 3.64
CA VAL A 25 -7.95 -9.76 3.65
C VAL A 25 -7.13 -11.03 3.45
N TYR A 26 -7.76 -12.17 3.20
CA TYR A 26 -7.03 -13.42 2.98
C TYR A 26 -7.01 -13.75 1.50
N HIS A 27 -5.83 -13.57 0.88
CA HIS A 27 -5.60 -13.89 -0.52
C HIS A 27 -6.15 -15.28 -0.86
N GLY A 28 -6.85 -15.36 -1.99
CA GLY A 28 -7.45 -16.58 -2.51
C GLY A 28 -8.80 -16.96 -1.88
N SER A 29 -9.22 -16.36 -0.77
CA SER A 29 -10.53 -16.63 -0.17
C SER A 29 -11.70 -16.11 -1.02
N GLU A 30 -12.90 -16.67 -0.83
CA GLU A 30 -14.12 -16.21 -1.52
C GLU A 30 -14.40 -14.73 -1.24
N LEU A 31 -14.37 -14.32 0.03
CA LEU A 31 -14.57 -12.92 0.42
C LEU A 31 -13.49 -11.98 -0.13
N TRP A 32 -12.25 -12.43 -0.26
CA TRP A 32 -11.21 -11.63 -0.90
C TRP A 32 -11.55 -11.38 -2.37
N ARG A 33 -11.95 -12.42 -3.11
CA ARG A 33 -12.33 -12.32 -4.52
C ARG A 33 -13.53 -11.41 -4.75
N GLU A 34 -14.56 -11.55 -3.90
CA GLU A 34 -15.84 -10.88 -4.10
C GLU A 34 -15.90 -9.48 -3.48
N VAL A 35 -15.19 -9.26 -2.37
CA VAL A 35 -15.29 -8.02 -1.56
C VAL A 35 -13.94 -7.34 -1.43
N GLY A 36 -12.92 -8.04 -0.92
CA GLY A 36 -11.62 -7.43 -0.58
C GLY A 36 -10.96 -6.69 -1.74
N ARG A 37 -10.91 -7.33 -2.91
CA ARG A 37 -10.36 -6.73 -4.14
C ARG A 37 -11.13 -5.50 -4.60
N GLN A 38 -12.46 -5.49 -4.46
CA GLN A 38 -13.29 -4.34 -4.82
C GLN A 38 -13.07 -3.17 -3.85
N CYS A 39 -13.01 -3.45 -2.54
CA CYS A 39 -12.70 -2.46 -1.51
C CYS A 39 -11.37 -1.76 -1.78
N LEU A 40 -10.30 -2.54 -1.96
CA LEU A 40 -8.98 -1.98 -2.23
C LEU A 40 -8.93 -1.20 -3.55
N THR A 41 -9.51 -1.76 -4.62
CA THR A 41 -9.53 -1.10 -5.92
C THR A 41 -10.29 0.23 -5.85
N SER A 42 -11.40 0.29 -5.12
CA SER A 42 -12.18 1.53 -4.91
C SER A 42 -11.33 2.64 -4.27
N ASP A 43 -10.59 2.32 -3.21
CA ASP A 43 -9.73 3.32 -2.55
C ASP A 43 -8.59 3.80 -3.47
N ILE A 44 -8.00 2.88 -4.24
CA ILE A 44 -6.94 3.22 -5.20
C ILE A 44 -7.48 4.11 -6.31
N LEU A 45 -8.66 3.82 -6.85
CA LEU A 45 -9.28 4.64 -7.89
C LEU A 45 -9.55 6.06 -7.39
N ALA A 46 -10.03 6.22 -6.15
CA ALA A 46 -10.24 7.54 -5.56
C ALA A 46 -8.93 8.34 -5.45
N VAL A 47 -7.82 7.70 -5.07
CA VAL A 47 -6.50 8.35 -5.06
C VAL A 47 -6.02 8.68 -6.48
N CYS A 48 -6.24 7.78 -7.45
CA CYS A 48 -5.83 8.01 -8.84
C CYS A 48 -6.58 9.16 -9.49
N GLU A 49 -7.88 9.27 -9.24
CA GLU A 49 -8.73 10.39 -9.69
C GLU A 49 -8.22 11.71 -9.11
N ALA A 50 -8.09 11.81 -7.79
CA ALA A 50 -7.60 13.02 -7.12
C ALA A 50 -6.18 13.42 -7.57
N ALA A 51 -5.29 12.43 -7.77
CA ALA A 51 -3.93 12.67 -8.27
C ALA A 51 -3.96 13.23 -9.69
N THR A 52 -4.79 12.65 -10.57
CA THR A 52 -4.94 13.10 -11.96
C THR A 52 -5.48 14.52 -12.03
N GLU A 53 -6.50 14.86 -11.23
CA GLU A 53 -7.04 16.22 -11.10
C GLU A 53 -5.98 17.23 -10.60
N CYS A 54 -5.04 16.79 -9.76
CA CYS A 54 -3.90 17.59 -9.30
C CYS A 54 -2.74 17.69 -10.30
N GLY A 55 -2.90 17.15 -11.52
CA GLY A 55 -1.92 17.21 -12.59
C GLY A 55 -0.73 16.27 -12.39
N ILE A 56 -0.96 15.07 -11.85
CA ILE A 56 0.00 13.95 -11.85
C ILE A 56 -0.03 13.28 -13.22
N ASP A 57 1.15 13.12 -13.83
CA ASP A 57 1.29 12.56 -15.18
C ASP A 57 1.29 11.03 -15.19
N GLU A 58 1.80 10.40 -14.12
CA GLU A 58 1.89 8.95 -13.99
C GLU A 58 1.79 8.53 -12.53
N ILE A 59 1.16 7.38 -12.31
CA ILE A 59 1.10 6.72 -11.01
C ILE A 59 1.77 5.35 -11.14
N LEU A 60 2.73 5.09 -10.25
CA LEU A 60 3.42 3.81 -10.18
C LEU A 60 2.95 3.06 -8.94
N LEU A 61 2.11 2.05 -9.17
CA LEU A 61 1.41 1.29 -8.13
C LEU A 61 2.18 0.02 -7.77
N TYR A 62 2.44 -0.18 -6.48
CA TYR A 62 2.85 -1.46 -5.93
C TYR A 62 1.69 -2.07 -5.15
N ASP A 63 1.25 -3.26 -5.58
CA ASP A 63 0.23 -4.05 -4.90
C ASP A 63 0.89 -5.03 -3.92
N GLY A 64 1.07 -4.58 -2.68
CA GLY A 64 1.94 -5.23 -1.68
C GLY A 64 1.28 -6.22 -0.73
N HIS A 65 -0.05 -6.26 -0.67
CA HIS A 65 -0.75 -7.22 0.17
C HIS A 65 -0.50 -8.65 -0.34
N PHE A 66 -0.05 -9.57 0.54
CA PHE A 66 0.41 -10.91 0.12
C PHE A 66 1.40 -10.86 -1.07
N ALA A 67 2.35 -9.92 -1.03
CA ALA A 67 3.43 -9.86 -2.02
C ALA A 67 4.15 -11.22 -2.12
N GLY A 68 4.40 -11.67 -3.35
CA GLY A 68 4.86 -13.03 -3.65
C GLY A 68 3.78 -13.90 -4.32
N ASP A 69 2.50 -13.59 -4.13
CA ASP A 69 1.41 -14.28 -4.82
C ASP A 69 1.19 -13.72 -6.24
N ALA A 70 0.92 -14.59 -7.21
CA ALA A 70 0.83 -14.20 -8.62
C ALA A 70 -0.40 -13.34 -8.97
N GLU A 71 -1.50 -13.49 -8.22
CA GLU A 71 -2.77 -12.81 -8.50
C GLU A 71 -2.86 -11.47 -7.77
N PHE A 72 -2.96 -10.38 -8.52
CA PHE A 72 -3.14 -9.02 -7.98
C PHE A 72 -4.40 -8.91 -7.11
N ASN A 73 -4.26 -8.22 -6.00
CA ASN A 73 -5.39 -7.80 -5.18
C ASN A 73 -6.17 -6.69 -5.87
N VAL A 74 -5.47 -5.79 -6.54
CA VAL A 74 -6.07 -4.74 -7.35
C VAL A 74 -6.65 -5.33 -8.64
N ILE A 75 -7.78 -4.81 -9.09
CA ILE A 75 -8.39 -5.19 -10.36
C ILE A 75 -7.78 -4.31 -11.46
N LEU A 76 -6.76 -4.84 -12.13
CA LEU A 76 -5.94 -4.08 -13.08
C LEU A 76 -6.75 -3.47 -14.23
N GLU A 77 -7.80 -4.15 -14.68
CA GLU A 77 -8.66 -3.72 -15.77
C GLU A 77 -9.45 -2.45 -15.45
N GLN A 78 -9.61 -2.11 -14.17
CA GLN A 78 -10.28 -0.88 -13.74
C GLN A 78 -9.33 0.31 -13.62
N LEU A 79 -8.02 0.08 -13.60
CA LEU A 79 -7.06 1.15 -13.40
C LEU A 79 -7.02 2.11 -14.60
N PRO A 80 -6.91 3.43 -14.36
CA PRO A 80 -6.78 4.40 -15.45
C PRO A 80 -5.45 4.23 -16.19
N SER A 81 -5.42 4.69 -17.44
CA SER A 81 -4.29 4.46 -18.37
C SER A 81 -2.97 5.11 -17.96
N ASN A 82 -2.98 6.07 -17.03
CA ASN A 82 -1.79 6.68 -16.44
C ASN A 82 -1.24 5.92 -15.24
N VAL A 83 -1.88 4.82 -14.82
CA VAL A 83 -1.39 3.93 -13.77
C VAL A 83 -0.68 2.76 -14.41
N ARG A 84 0.53 2.47 -13.93
CA ARG A 84 1.22 1.20 -14.21
C ARG A 84 1.65 0.56 -12.90
N THR A 85 1.75 -0.75 -12.89
CA THR A 85 2.30 -1.47 -11.74
C THR A 85 3.82 -1.56 -11.81
N PHE A 86 4.48 -1.69 -10.66
CA PHE A 86 5.88 -2.09 -10.66
C PHE A 86 6.00 -3.51 -11.20
N ASP A 87 6.98 -3.71 -12.09
CA ASP A 87 7.35 -5.03 -12.56
C ASP A 87 8.35 -5.65 -11.57
N THR A 88 7.88 -6.60 -10.76
CA THR A 88 8.70 -7.38 -9.84
C THR A 88 8.45 -8.87 -10.06
N PRO A 89 9.51 -9.72 -10.10
CA PRO A 89 9.36 -11.16 -10.17
C PRO A 89 8.40 -11.67 -9.09
N ASN A 90 7.39 -12.44 -9.48
CA ASN A 90 6.36 -13.01 -8.59
C ASN A 90 5.69 -11.98 -7.65
N ARG A 91 5.65 -10.68 -8.00
CA ARG A 91 5.15 -9.62 -7.10
C ARG A 91 5.88 -9.54 -5.74
N GLU A 92 7.13 -10.00 -5.65
CA GLU A 92 7.92 -9.94 -4.41
C GLU A 92 8.39 -8.52 -4.08
N PHE A 93 8.63 -8.24 -2.79
CA PHE A 93 9.22 -6.98 -2.33
C PHE A 93 10.72 -6.91 -2.66
N ASP A 94 11.05 -6.55 -3.90
CA ASP A 94 12.42 -6.22 -4.33
C ASP A 94 12.61 -4.70 -4.37
N TRP A 95 12.97 -4.11 -3.23
CA TRP A 95 13.12 -2.65 -3.10
C TRP A 95 14.12 -2.04 -4.10
N ARG A 96 15.16 -2.78 -4.47
CA ARG A 96 16.14 -2.31 -5.46
C ARG A 96 15.51 -2.21 -6.84
N ARG A 97 14.76 -3.23 -7.25
CA ARG A 97 14.06 -3.23 -8.55
C ARG A 97 12.88 -2.25 -8.55
N ILE A 98 12.15 -2.14 -7.46
CA ILE A 98 11.07 -1.16 -7.28
C ILE A 98 11.64 0.25 -7.42
N ARG A 99 12.67 0.64 -6.65
CA ARG A 99 13.28 1.97 -6.80
C ARG A 99 13.91 2.21 -8.16
N GLY A 100 14.46 1.18 -8.82
CA GLY A 100 15.03 1.30 -10.16
C GLY A 100 14.02 1.63 -11.27
N GLN A 101 12.72 1.47 -11.02
CA GLN A 101 11.64 1.78 -11.99
C GLN A 101 10.96 3.13 -11.76
N ALA A 102 11.18 3.73 -10.59
CA ALA A 102 10.64 5.03 -10.25
C ALA A 102 11.50 6.16 -10.87
N GLU A 103 10.90 7.33 -11.05
CA GLU A 103 11.66 8.55 -11.35
C GLU A 103 12.69 8.83 -10.24
N SER A 104 13.78 9.51 -10.60
CA SER A 104 14.80 9.89 -9.62
C SER A 104 14.28 10.86 -8.54
N ASP A 105 13.32 11.72 -8.91
CA ASP A 105 12.63 12.66 -8.03
C ASP A 105 11.11 12.57 -8.25
N PRO A 106 10.43 11.54 -7.70
CA PRO A 106 8.98 11.44 -7.78
C PRO A 106 8.32 12.60 -7.04
N PHE A 107 7.17 13.05 -7.53
CA PHE A 107 6.40 14.14 -6.91
C PHE A 107 6.04 13.83 -5.44
N GLY A 108 5.72 12.57 -5.16
CA GLY A 108 5.46 12.10 -3.81
C GLY A 108 5.12 10.63 -3.71
N LEU A 109 4.80 10.23 -2.49
CA LEU A 109 4.45 8.88 -2.06
C LEU A 109 3.10 8.94 -1.33
N ILE A 110 2.18 8.05 -1.69
CA ILE A 110 0.97 7.78 -0.93
C ILE A 110 0.90 6.30 -0.62
N THR A 111 0.50 5.97 0.60
CA THR A 111 0.16 4.59 0.96
C THR A 111 -1.35 4.43 1.07
N VAL A 112 -1.89 3.30 0.62
CA VAL A 112 -3.34 3.03 0.57
C VAL A 112 -3.67 1.69 1.21
N GLY A 113 -4.80 1.62 1.91
CA GLY A 113 -5.27 0.43 2.59
C GLY A 113 -4.36 -0.04 3.72
N GLN A 114 -3.55 0.85 4.29
CA GLN A 114 -2.57 0.50 5.33
C GLN A 114 -3.20 0.32 6.71
N HIS A 115 -2.70 -0.68 7.44
CA HIS A 115 -2.99 -0.90 8.85
C HIS A 115 -1.84 -0.41 9.74
N ALA A 116 -2.05 -0.48 11.07
CA ALA A 116 -1.03 -0.13 12.03
C ALA A 116 -0.11 -1.33 12.33
N ARG A 117 1.11 -1.02 12.77
CA ARG A 117 2.12 -1.99 13.21
C ARG A 117 1.66 -2.90 14.34
N SER A 118 2.40 -4.00 14.49
CA SER A 118 2.27 -4.93 15.61
C SER A 118 2.37 -4.22 16.95
N GLY A 119 1.43 -4.55 17.85
CA GLY A 119 1.37 -3.98 19.20
C GLY A 119 0.69 -2.61 19.31
N GLU A 120 0.19 -2.04 18.21
CA GLU A 120 -0.56 -0.79 18.28
C GLU A 120 -1.91 -0.97 19.00
N PRO A 121 -2.18 -0.26 20.11
CA PRO A 121 -3.40 -0.45 20.88
C PRO A 121 -4.65 -0.03 20.10
N TRP A 122 -5.71 -0.85 20.21
CA TRP A 122 -7.02 -0.57 19.61
C TRP A 122 -7.02 -0.49 18.07
N ALA A 123 -5.94 -0.93 17.42
CA ALA A 123 -5.88 -1.06 15.98
C ALA A 123 -6.67 -2.29 15.52
N TYR A 124 -7.27 -2.19 14.33
CA TYR A 124 -7.81 -3.33 13.61
C TYR A 124 -6.66 -4.07 12.92
N PHE A 125 -6.59 -5.38 13.13
CA PHE A 125 -5.62 -6.30 12.53
C PHE A 125 -4.13 -5.83 12.58
N PRO A 126 -3.61 -5.31 13.72
CA PRO A 126 -2.26 -4.78 13.77
C PRO A 126 -1.23 -5.89 13.65
N HIS A 127 -0.33 -5.76 12.67
CA HIS A 127 0.78 -6.67 12.48
C HIS A 127 1.95 -5.98 11.78
N THR A 128 3.03 -6.73 11.56
CA THR A 128 4.19 -6.24 10.83
C THR A 128 4.72 -7.37 9.95
N ILE A 129 4.56 -7.16 8.65
CA ILE A 129 5.04 -7.93 7.48
C ILE A 129 4.37 -9.30 7.29
N GLN A 130 4.31 -10.12 8.34
CA GLN A 130 3.93 -11.53 8.19
C GLN A 130 3.10 -12.04 9.36
N THR A 131 2.57 -13.25 9.22
CA THR A 131 1.98 -14.01 10.32
C THR A 131 2.84 -15.24 10.62
N PRO A 132 3.33 -15.44 11.87
CA PRO A 132 3.13 -14.59 13.04
C PRO A 132 3.85 -13.23 12.92
N PRO A 133 3.30 -12.14 13.50
CA PRO A 133 3.84 -10.79 13.34
C PRO A 133 5.26 -10.61 13.87
N ILE A 134 6.07 -9.85 13.12
CA ILE A 134 7.31 -9.29 13.66
C ILE A 134 6.94 -8.34 14.80
N LYS A 135 7.61 -8.45 15.95
CA LYS A 135 7.26 -7.67 17.15
C LYS A 135 7.66 -6.20 17.06
N ALA A 136 8.81 -5.93 16.45
CA ALA A 136 9.29 -4.57 16.22
C ALA A 136 10.37 -4.56 15.14
N VAL A 137 10.35 -3.54 14.29
CA VAL A 137 11.46 -3.17 13.40
C VAL A 137 11.97 -1.80 13.86
N LEU A 138 13.26 -1.72 14.19
CA LEU A 138 13.89 -0.50 14.71
C LEU A 138 14.90 0.04 13.71
N VAL A 139 14.73 1.28 13.28
CA VAL A 139 15.70 2.02 12.46
C VAL A 139 16.13 3.24 13.25
N ASN A 140 17.39 3.27 13.68
CA ASN A 140 17.93 4.35 14.53
C ASN A 140 17.05 4.63 15.77
N ASN A 141 16.60 3.58 16.45
CA ASN A 141 15.67 3.61 17.58
C ASN A 141 14.24 4.09 17.27
N MET A 142 13.93 4.43 16.02
CA MET A 142 12.56 4.66 15.59
C MET A 142 11.89 3.31 15.30
N HIS A 143 10.77 3.06 15.96
CA HIS A 143 9.96 1.88 15.69
C HIS A 143 9.12 2.14 14.45
N ILE A 144 9.43 1.42 13.38
CA ILE A 144 8.71 1.48 12.11
C ILE A 144 8.07 0.11 11.81
N ALA A 145 7.09 0.10 10.92
CA ALA A 145 6.63 -1.12 10.26
C ALA A 145 6.52 -0.87 8.75
N GLU A 146 5.45 -1.34 8.10
CA GLU A 146 5.32 -1.34 6.64
C GLU A 146 5.26 0.07 6.07
N ILE A 147 4.44 0.97 6.65
CA ILE A 147 4.37 2.39 6.28
C ILE A 147 5.76 3.04 6.34
N GLY A 148 6.47 2.84 7.45
CA GLY A 148 7.79 3.43 7.64
C GLY A 148 8.86 2.83 6.71
N GLN A 149 8.79 1.52 6.43
CA GLN A 149 9.69 0.86 5.47
C GLN A 149 9.44 1.36 4.04
N MET A 150 8.17 1.57 3.66
CA MET A 150 7.79 2.16 2.38
C MET A 150 8.36 3.57 2.23
N ALA A 151 8.16 4.43 3.24
CA ALA A 151 8.70 5.78 3.25
C ALA A 151 10.24 5.79 3.22
N LEU A 152 10.89 4.92 4.00
CA LEU A 152 12.35 4.77 4.02
C LEU A 152 12.89 4.30 2.67
N SER A 153 12.21 3.33 2.04
CA SER A 153 12.57 2.81 0.72
C SER A 153 12.48 3.90 -0.34
N PHE A 154 11.63 4.91 -0.17
CA PHE A 154 11.49 6.12 -0.99
C PHE A 154 12.13 7.38 -0.37
N CYS A 155 13.18 7.24 0.44
CA CYS A 155 13.84 8.36 1.12
C CYS A 155 14.15 9.54 0.17
N GLY A 156 13.83 10.76 0.62
CA GLY A 156 13.92 12.00 -0.15
C GLY A 156 12.62 12.38 -0.87
N THR A 157 11.73 11.43 -1.13
CA THR A 157 10.40 11.68 -1.70
C THR A 157 9.43 12.16 -0.62
N LYS A 158 8.57 13.13 -0.96
CA LYS A 158 7.55 13.63 -0.03
C LYS A 158 6.51 12.56 0.26
N TYR A 159 6.31 12.23 1.53
CA TYR A 159 5.17 11.42 1.95
C TYR A 159 3.93 12.31 2.05
N ILE A 160 3.01 12.16 1.10
CA ILE A 160 1.87 13.06 0.91
C ILE A 160 0.71 12.65 1.84
N ALA A 161 0.39 11.36 1.86
CA ALA A 161 -0.75 10.86 2.61
C ALA A 161 -0.62 9.37 2.94
N ASN A 162 -1.29 8.98 4.02
CA ASN A 162 -1.67 7.61 4.33
C ASN A 162 -3.18 7.50 4.22
N ILE A 163 -3.68 6.54 3.44
CA ILE A 163 -5.09 6.17 3.41
C ILE A 163 -5.22 4.85 4.16
N GLY A 164 -5.92 4.87 5.29
CA GLY A 164 -6.14 3.70 6.11
C GLY A 164 -6.93 4.02 7.38
N CYS A 165 -6.79 3.17 8.40
CA CYS A 165 -7.49 3.34 9.66
C CYS A 165 -6.86 4.45 10.54
N ASN A 166 -7.59 4.90 11.56
CA ASN A 166 -7.10 5.93 12.48
C ASN A 166 -5.78 5.55 13.18
N ALA A 167 -5.54 4.27 13.42
CA ALA A 167 -4.29 3.81 14.02
C ALA A 167 -3.11 3.95 13.04
N SER A 168 -3.30 3.62 11.76
CA SER A 168 -2.24 3.78 10.75
C SER A 168 -1.93 5.25 10.47
N HIS A 169 -2.91 6.15 10.57
CA HIS A 169 -2.66 7.61 10.54
C HIS A 169 -1.80 8.12 11.70
N LYS A 170 -1.79 7.45 12.86
CA LYS A 170 -0.91 7.83 13.97
C LYS A 170 0.52 7.37 13.71
N GLU A 171 0.70 6.18 13.12
CA GLU A 171 2.00 5.67 12.72
C GLU A 171 2.64 6.49 11.59
N ALA A 172 1.82 6.98 10.66
CA ALA A 172 2.24 7.78 9.52
C ALA A 172 2.77 9.19 9.87
N LYS A 173 2.54 9.68 11.10
CA LYS A 173 2.93 11.02 11.56
C LYS A 173 4.31 11.03 12.21
#